data_AF-A0A533SJX6-F1
#
_entry.id   AF-A0A533SJX6-F1
#
_cell.length_a   1.000
_cell.length_b   1.000
_cell.length_c   1.000
_cell.angle_alpha   90.00
_cell.angle_beta   90.00
_cell.angle_gamma   90.00
#
_symmetry.space_group_name_H-M   'P 1'
#
loop_
_entity.id
_entity.type
_entity.pdbx_description
1 polymer ?
#
loop_
_entity_poly.entity_id
_entity_poly.type
_entity_poly.pdbx_seq_one_letter_code
_entity_poly.pdbx_strand_id
1 'polypeptide(L)'
;VLSSLEGIVKICNEKKVPLFTSDLESVSKGALAAYGLNFFTIGYSAGKRAARILKGENPGHIPWGHVEKLNLVVNEKAAREQGMILSPELLKRSDKIIAQ
;
A
#
# COMPACT_ATOMS: atom_id res chain seq x y z
N VAL A 1 10.30 1.30 -12.84
CA VAL A 1 10.41 1.16 -11.37
C VAL A 1 10.25 -0.30 -10.93
N LEU A 2 9.17 -0.99 -11.33
CA LEU A 2 8.96 -2.42 -11.00
C LEU A 2 10.09 -3.36 -11.42
N SER A 3 10.72 -3.12 -12.57
CA SER A 3 11.84 -3.94 -13.08
C SER A 3 13.09 -3.94 -12.19
N SER A 4 13.23 -2.98 -11.28
CA SER A 4 14.38 -2.88 -10.37
C SER A 4 14.07 -3.36 -8.95
N LEU A 5 12.79 -3.60 -8.63
CA LEU A 5 12.36 -3.94 -7.27
C LEU A 5 12.99 -5.25 -6.80
N GLU A 6 13.01 -6.28 -7.64
CA GLU A 6 13.57 -7.59 -7.29
C GLU A 6 15.06 -7.49 -6.91
N GLY A 7 15.83 -6.66 -7.62
CA GLY A 7 17.23 -6.40 -7.28
C GLY A 7 17.39 -5.69 -5.94
N ILE A 8 16.53 -4.70 -5.65
CA ILE A 8 16.53 -3.99 -4.37
C ILE A 8 16.15 -4.94 -3.23
N VAL A 9 15.09 -5.73 -3.39
CA VAL A 9 14.65 -6.75 -2.42
C VAL A 9 15.79 -7.71 -2.12
N LYS A 10 16.48 -8.21 -3.15
CA LYS A 10 17.62 -9.11 -2.99
C LYS A 10 18.72 -8.48 -2.14
N ILE A 11 19.14 -7.25 -2.46
CA ILE A 11 20.18 -6.54 -1.70
C ILE A 11 19.73 -6.29 -0.26
N CYS A 12 18.49 -5.86 -0.04
CA CYS A 12 17.91 -5.64 1.28
C CYS A 12 17.90 -6.92 2.12
N ASN A 13 17.53 -8.05 1.53
CA ASN A 13 17.55 -9.37 2.18
C ASN A 13 18.98 -9.78 2.55
N GLU A 14 19.94 -9.64 1.62
CA GLU A 14 21.36 -9.98 1.83
C GLU A 14 22.01 -9.11 2.91
N LYS A 15 21.67 -7.82 2.93
CA LYS A 15 22.26 -6.83 3.85
C LYS A 15 21.47 -6.65 5.14
N LYS A 16 20.36 -7.36 5.31
CA LYS A 16 19.45 -7.21 6.46
C LYS A 16 18.99 -5.76 6.65
N VAL A 17 18.59 -5.14 5.55
CA VAL A 17 18.08 -3.77 5.52
C VAL A 17 16.57 -3.81 5.26
N PRO A 18 15.74 -3.32 6.20
CA PRO A 18 14.30 -3.17 6.02
C PRO A 18 13.94 -2.32 4.79
N LEU A 19 13.12 -2.88 3.89
CA LEU A 19 12.65 -2.19 2.69
C LEU A 19 11.22 -1.68 2.87
N PHE A 20 11.04 -0.36 2.82
CA PHE A 20 9.72 0.28 2.83
C PHE A 20 9.42 0.86 1.45
N THR A 21 8.18 0.70 0.99
CA THR A 21 7.73 1.22 -0.31
C THR A 21 6.51 2.13 -0.17
N SER A 22 6.30 2.98 -1.17
CA SER A 22 5.13 3.88 -1.24
C SER A 22 3.89 3.20 -1.81
N ASP A 23 4.06 2.17 -2.65
CA ASP A 23 2.97 1.38 -3.21
C ASP A 23 2.76 0.08 -2.43
N LEU A 24 1.49 -0.28 -2.25
CA LEU A 24 1.07 -1.44 -1.47
C LEU A 24 1.38 -2.77 -2.19
N GLU A 25 1.48 -2.76 -3.51
CA GLU A 25 1.72 -3.97 -4.32
C GLU A 25 3.14 -4.49 -4.19
N SER A 26 4.12 -3.61 -4.00
CA SER A 26 5.52 -4.02 -3.78
C SER A 26 5.71 -4.85 -2.50
N VAL A 27 4.79 -4.77 -1.54
CA VAL A 27 4.84 -5.58 -0.30
C VAL A 27 4.66 -7.07 -0.60
N SER A 28 3.82 -7.44 -1.58
CA SER A 28 3.71 -8.84 -2.01
C SER A 28 4.91 -9.33 -2.82
N LYS A 29 5.78 -8.42 -3.25
CA LYS A 29 6.99 -8.69 -4.04
C LYS A 29 8.28 -8.67 -3.22
N GLY A 30 8.17 -8.53 -1.90
CA GLY A 30 9.30 -8.65 -0.97
C GLY A 30 9.71 -7.36 -0.26
N ALA A 31 8.98 -6.25 -0.43
CA ALA A 31 9.08 -5.15 0.51
C ALA A 31 8.52 -5.56 1.87
N LEU A 32 9.11 -5.05 2.96
CA LEU A 32 8.68 -5.34 4.32
C LEU A 32 7.33 -4.68 4.62
N ALA A 33 7.16 -3.42 4.24
CA ALA A 33 5.92 -2.71 4.48
C ALA A 33 5.71 -1.54 3.51
N ALA A 34 4.45 -1.15 3.38
CA ALA A 34 4.04 0.08 2.74
C ALA A 34 2.89 0.71 3.52
N TYR A 35 2.91 2.03 3.61
CA TYR A 35 1.79 2.81 4.14
C TYR A 35 1.39 3.82 3.07
N GLY A 36 0.23 3.56 2.44
CA GLY A 36 -0.08 4.26 1.20
C GLY A 36 -1.51 4.10 0.75
N LEU A 37 -1.75 4.64 -0.43
CA LEU A 37 -3.06 4.69 -1.04
C LEU A 37 -3.45 3.33 -1.61
N ASN A 38 -4.70 2.96 -1.37
CA ASN A 38 -5.31 1.85 -2.09
C ASN A 38 -5.99 2.37 -3.36
N PHE A 39 -5.39 2.08 -4.51
CA PHE A 39 -5.90 2.50 -5.82
C PHE A 39 -7.32 2.04 -6.11
N PHE A 40 -7.75 0.90 -5.56
CA PHE A 40 -9.15 0.47 -5.67
C PHE A 40 -10.10 1.47 -5.01
N THR A 41 -9.78 1.93 -3.79
CA THR A 41 -10.61 2.91 -3.07
C THR A 41 -10.64 4.27 -3.77
N ILE A 42 -9.52 4.68 -4.37
CA ILE A 42 -9.44 5.89 -5.20
C ILE A 42 -10.38 5.77 -6.41
N GLY A 43 -10.28 4.67 -7.15
CA GLY A 43 -11.13 4.40 -8.32
C GLY A 43 -12.61 4.33 -7.94
N TYR A 44 -12.94 3.68 -6.83
CA TYR A 44 -14.29 3.62 -6.31
C TYR A 44 -14.84 5.01 -5.95
N SER A 45 -14.06 5.84 -5.26
CA SER A 45 -14.41 7.22 -4.97
C SER A 45 -14.61 8.05 -6.23
N ALA A 46 -13.75 7.89 -7.24
CA ALA A 46 -13.90 8.56 -8.52
C ALA A 46 -15.20 8.12 -9.23
N GLY A 47 -15.51 6.82 -9.21
CA GLY A 47 -16.76 6.26 -9.76
C GLY A 47 -18.01 6.83 -9.09
N LYS A 48 -18.02 6.97 -7.76
CA LYS A 48 -19.12 7.63 -7.02
C LYS A 48 -19.36 9.06 -7.52
N ARG A 49 -18.29 9.83 -7.77
CA ARG A 49 -18.40 11.22 -8.29
C ARG A 49 -18.88 11.23 -9.74
N ALA A 50 -18.35 10.33 -10.59
CA ALA A 50 -18.81 10.17 -11.97
C ALA A 50 -20.31 9.87 -12.02
N ALA A 51 -20.81 8.98 -11.14
CA ALA A 51 -22.23 8.66 -11.05
C ALA A 51 -23.11 9.88 -10.67
N ARG A 52 -22.60 10.82 -9.86
CA ARG A 52 -23.32 12.08 -9.55
C ARG A 52 -23.44 12.98 -10.77
N ILE A 53 -22.35 13.12 -11.53
CA ILE A 53 -22.33 13.89 -12.78
C ILE A 53 -23.31 13.29 -13.79
N LEU A 54 -23.30 11.96 -13.96
CA LEU A 54 -24.22 11.27 -14.85
C LEU A 54 -25.70 11.41 -14.44
N LYS A 55 -25.98 11.75 -13.18
CA LYS A 55 -27.31 12.08 -12.67
C LYS A 55 -27.69 13.55 -12.82
N GLY A 56 -26.85 14.36 -13.47
CA GLY A 56 -27.13 15.77 -13.81
C GLY A 56 -26.57 16.79 -12.82
N GLU A 57 -25.78 16.38 -11.83
CA GLU A 57 -25.12 17.33 -10.93
C GLU A 57 -23.98 18.09 -11.65
N ASN A 58 -23.89 19.41 -11.45
CA ASN A 58 -22.83 20.23 -12.03
C ASN A 58 -21.45 19.81 -11.46
N PRO A 59 -20.46 19.42 -12.30
CA PRO A 59 -19.14 19.04 -11.84
C PRO A 59 -18.44 20.08 -10.97
N GLY A 60 -18.66 21.38 -11.23
CA GLY A 60 -18.08 22.48 -10.45
C GLY A 60 -18.58 22.56 -9.00
N HIS A 61 -19.69 21.89 -8.67
CA HIS A 61 -20.22 21.81 -7.31
C HIS A 61 -19.79 20.54 -6.56
N ILE A 62 -19.16 19.56 -7.24
CA ILE A 62 -18.70 18.34 -6.60
C ILE A 62 -17.32 18.63 -5.99
N PRO A 63 -17.17 18.59 -4.65
CA PRO A 63 -15.88 18.87 -4.03
C PRO A 63 -14.81 17.86 -4.47
N TRP A 64 -13.59 18.34 -4.68
CA TRP A 64 -12.44 17.46 -4.71
C TRP A 64 -12.33 16.83 -3.31
N GLY A 65 -12.25 15.51 -3.25
CA GLY A 65 -12.24 14.82 -1.96
C GLY A 65 -10.82 14.51 -1.50
N HIS A 66 -10.66 14.42 -0.19
CA HIS A 66 -9.45 13.92 0.44
C HIS A 66 -9.28 12.41 0.22
N VAL A 67 -8.07 11.94 0.49
CA VAL A 67 -7.79 10.51 0.65
C VAL A 67 -8.68 9.96 1.77
N GLU A 68 -9.58 9.03 1.42
CA GLU A 68 -10.54 8.47 2.38
C GLU A 68 -9.84 7.60 3.44
N LYS A 69 -8.80 6.85 3.03
CA LYS A 69 -8.04 5.96 3.91
C LYS A 69 -6.66 5.69 3.34
N LEU A 70 -5.66 5.69 4.22
CA LEU A 70 -4.34 5.09 3.96
C LEU A 70 -4.33 3.68 4.54
N ASN A 71 -3.72 2.75 3.82
CA ASN A 71 -3.61 1.36 4.24
C ASN A 71 -2.18 1.03 4.65
N LEU A 72 -2.04 0.38 5.79
CA LEU A 72 -0.79 -0.25 6.22
C LEU A 72 -0.78 -1.71 5.79
N VAL A 73 0.17 -2.07 4.93
CA VAL A 73 0.40 -3.44 4.50
C VAL A 73 1.78 -3.86 4.94
N VAL A 74 1.89 -5.02 5.59
CA VAL A 74 3.16 -5.56 6.08
C VAL A 74 3.36 -6.99 5.57
N ASN A 75 4.61 -7.40 5.43
CA ASN A 75 5.03 -8.74 5.02
C ASN A 75 5.94 -9.35 6.08
N GLU A 76 5.42 -10.35 6.80
CA GLU A 76 6.12 -11.00 7.91
C GLU A 76 7.31 -11.84 7.45
N LYS A 77 7.25 -12.43 6.25
CA LYS A 77 8.40 -13.16 5.69
C LYS A 77 9.51 -12.20 5.31
N ALA A 78 9.18 -11.17 4.52
CA ALA A 78 10.16 -10.17 4.11
C ALA A 78 10.80 -9.47 5.32
N ALA A 79 10.02 -9.18 6.36
CA ALA A 79 10.54 -8.66 7.62
C ALA A 79 11.65 -9.56 8.20
N ARG A 80 11.36 -10.86 8.34
CA ARG A 80 12.34 -11.84 8.86
C ARG A 80 13.56 -11.97 7.96
N GLU A 81 13.37 -12.03 6.64
CA GLU A 81 14.47 -12.10 5.67
C GLU A 81 15.38 -10.85 5.73
N GLN A 82 14.79 -9.69 6.03
CA GLN A 82 15.48 -8.40 6.16
C GLN A 82 15.94 -8.10 7.58
N GLY A 83 15.85 -9.06 8.51
CA GLY A 83 16.39 -8.96 9.85
C GLY A 83 15.51 -8.21 10.86
N MET A 84 14.22 -8.05 10.58
CA MET A 84 13.25 -7.41 11.47
C MET A 84 12.19 -8.41 11.96
N ILE A 85 11.83 -8.31 13.24
CA ILE A 85 10.68 -9.00 13.83
C ILE A 85 9.60 -7.95 14.07
N LEU A 86 8.43 -8.14 13.47
CA LEU A 86 7.32 -7.20 13.62
C LEU A 86 6.67 -7.39 15.00
N SER A 87 6.38 -6.28 15.69
CA SER A 87 5.69 -6.35 16.98
C SER A 87 4.23 -6.77 16.80
N PRO A 88 3.63 -7.48 17.77
CA PRO A 88 2.20 -7.83 17.74
C PRO A 88 1.29 -6.60 17.58
N GLU A 89 1.70 -5.46 18.15
CA GLU A 89 1.00 -4.18 18.05
C GLU A 89 0.96 -3.65 16.62
N LEU A 90 2.06 -3.77 15.87
CA LEU A 90 2.14 -3.35 14.48
C LEU A 90 1.27 -4.25 13.59
N LEU A 91 1.32 -5.57 13.82
CA LEU A 91 0.48 -6.53 13.12
C LEU A 91 -1.01 -6.22 13.34
N LYS A 92 -1.41 -5.93 14.58
CA LYS A 92 -2.79 -5.57 14.92
C LYS A 92 -3.27 -4.27 14.25
N ARG A 93 -2.36 -3.32 14.00
CA ARG A 93 -2.66 -2.05 13.33
C ARG A 93 -2.63 -2.15 11.80
N SER A 94 -2.13 -3.24 11.25
CA SER A 94 -1.99 -3.42 9.81
C SER A 94 -3.34 -3.77 9.17
N ASP A 95 -3.67 -3.09 8.07
CA ASP A 95 -4.88 -3.40 7.29
C ASP A 95 -4.76 -4.71 6.52
N LYS A 96 -3.52 -5.10 6.19
CA LYS A 96 -3.23 -6.38 5.53
C LYS A 96 -1.86 -6.89 5.96
N ILE A 97 -1.81 -8.19 6.25
CA ILE A 97 -0.61 -8.91 6.60
C ILE A 97 -0.37 -9.96 5.52
N ILE A 98 0.84 -10.00 4.98
CA ILE A 98 1.31 -11.05 4.07
C ILE A 98 2.15 -12.02 4.89
N ALA A 99 1.60 -13.21 5.13
CA ALA A 99 2.24 -14.28 5.86
C ALA A 99 2.44 -15.48 4.93
N GLN A 100 3.48 -15.42 4.09
CA GLN A 100 4.03 -16.59 3.40
C GLN A 100 5.53 -16.42 3.34
#